data_AF-A0A7X7TEA4-F1
#
_entry.id   AF-A0A7X7TEA4-F1
#
_cell.length_a   1.000
_cell.length_b   1.000
_cell.length_c   1.000
_cell.angle_alpha   90.00
_cell.angle_beta   90.00
_cell.angle_gamma   90.00
#
_symmetry.space_group_name_H-M   'P 1'
#
loop_
_entity.id
_entity.type
_entity.pdbx_description
1 polymer ?
#
loop_
_entity_poly.entity_id
_entity_poly.type
_entity_poly.pdbx_seq_one_letter_code
_entity_poly.pdbx_strand_id
1 'polypeptide(L)'
;MVGVNDGGSIEASYALGTVDGFSKLGGLIGVYRQGGVENCYSGTNVKGRYLYIGGLVGSHNLAWGIKNCFSYGTVVGQGGGLVGGIDSWASIQNSFWDLESSGMTTSAAGTGKTTEEMKTLSTFTSAGWDFVGEAANGTADVWRMCADGVDYPRLSWEFSQNGDLNCPDGVGLEDLVYLAGRWMASTPATVGAADVNGNGRVGIEDFVVMAENWMR
;
A
#
# COMPACT_ATOMS: atom_id res chain seq x y z
N MET A 1 12.54 1.29 2.17
CA MET A 1 12.70 2.68 2.68
C MET A 1 13.96 3.30 2.10
N VAL A 2 13.89 4.57 1.71
CA VAL A 2 15.00 5.31 1.10
C VAL A 2 15.28 6.57 1.92
N GLY A 3 16.52 6.76 2.36
CA GLY A 3 16.90 7.97 3.11
C GLY A 3 16.87 9.22 2.24
N VAL A 4 17.56 9.16 1.09
CA VAL A 4 17.59 10.22 0.08
C VAL A 4 17.41 9.60 -1.30
N ASN A 5 16.42 10.07 -2.06
CA ASN A 5 16.31 9.76 -3.48
C ASN A 5 16.77 10.97 -4.31
N ASP A 6 17.83 10.77 -5.09
CA ASP A 6 18.50 11.80 -5.90
C ASP A 6 18.68 11.32 -7.34
N GLY A 7 17.56 10.95 -7.99
CA GLY A 7 17.50 10.60 -9.40
C GLY A 7 17.10 9.16 -9.69
N GLY A 8 16.87 8.35 -8.66
CA GLY A 8 16.38 6.98 -8.80
C GLY A 8 14.89 6.93 -9.11
N SER A 9 14.47 5.94 -9.90
CA SER A 9 13.06 5.58 -10.00
C SER A 9 12.67 4.63 -8.87
N ILE A 10 11.53 4.89 -8.24
CA ILE A 10 10.91 4.03 -7.23
C ILE A 10 9.50 3.74 -7.74
N GLU A 11 9.29 2.50 -8.15
CA GLU A 11 8.07 2.06 -8.82
C GLU A 11 7.52 0.81 -8.13
N ALA A 12 6.19 0.67 -8.08
CA ALA A 12 5.50 -0.53 -7.58
C ALA A 12 6.08 -1.04 -6.25
N SER A 13 6.26 -0.12 -5.30
CA SER A 13 7.03 -0.35 -4.07
C SER A 13 6.28 0.14 -2.83
N TYR A 14 6.55 -0.48 -1.69
CA TYR A 14 5.92 -0.09 -0.43
C TYR A 14 6.84 -0.15 0.79
N ALA A 15 6.39 0.48 1.86
CA ALA A 15 7.02 0.39 3.17
C ALA A 15 5.97 0.23 4.28
N LEU A 16 6.29 -0.63 5.25
CA LEU A 16 5.53 -0.85 6.48
C LEU A 16 6.49 -0.77 7.67
N GLY A 17 5.95 -0.61 8.87
CA GLY A 17 6.72 -0.62 10.12
C GLY A 17 6.71 0.73 10.83
N THR A 18 7.81 1.07 11.50
CA THR A 18 7.91 2.29 12.32
C THR A 18 9.19 3.04 12.01
N VAL A 19 9.09 4.37 11.90
CA VAL A 19 10.21 5.30 11.73
C VAL A 19 10.18 6.31 12.85
N ASP A 20 11.24 6.36 13.65
CA ASP A 20 11.41 7.35 14.73
C ASP A 20 12.68 8.16 14.47
N GLY A 21 12.56 9.48 14.39
CA GLY A 21 13.70 10.35 14.10
C GLY A 21 13.46 11.82 14.46
N PHE A 22 14.37 12.69 14.00
CA PHE A 22 14.32 14.12 14.32
C PHE A 22 13.52 14.93 13.30
N SER A 23 13.97 14.97 12.04
CA SER A 23 13.42 15.80 10.96
C SER A 23 13.52 15.10 9.60
N LYS A 24 12.74 15.53 8.61
CA LYS A 24 12.78 15.00 7.21
C LYS A 24 12.57 13.49 7.16
N LEU A 25 11.49 13.04 7.81
CA LEU A 25 11.11 11.64 7.86
C LEU A 25 9.96 11.40 6.91
N GLY A 26 10.09 10.41 6.03
CA GLY A 26 9.00 9.89 5.24
C GLY A 26 8.85 8.40 5.47
N GLY A 27 7.62 7.90 5.43
CA GLY A 27 7.37 6.47 5.59
C GLY A 27 7.96 5.62 4.46
N LEU A 28 8.16 6.19 3.27
CA LEU A 28 8.91 5.58 2.17
C LEU A 28 10.23 6.30 1.87
N ILE A 29 10.22 7.64 1.77
CA ILE A 29 11.38 8.46 1.38
C ILE A 29 11.61 9.62 2.37
N GLY A 30 12.79 9.72 2.97
CA GLY A 30 13.14 10.86 3.84
C GLY A 30 13.21 12.18 3.06
N VAL A 31 14.15 12.26 2.12
CA VAL A 31 14.34 13.43 1.24
C VAL A 31 14.25 13.00 -0.21
N TYR A 32 13.31 13.61 -0.94
CA TYR A 32 13.14 13.44 -2.36
C TYR A 32 13.63 14.68 -3.10
N ARG A 33 14.60 14.50 -3.99
CA ARG A 33 15.14 15.56 -4.84
C ARG A 33 14.59 15.43 -6.26
N GLN A 34 14.85 14.32 -6.90
CA GLN A 34 14.52 14.08 -8.31
C GLN A 34 14.37 12.58 -8.57
N GLY A 35 13.79 12.20 -9.72
CA GLY A 35 13.51 10.82 -10.09
C GLY A 35 12.03 10.61 -10.43
N GLY A 36 11.60 9.36 -10.55
CA GLY A 36 10.18 9.00 -10.62
C GLY A 36 9.77 8.32 -9.30
N VAL A 37 8.64 8.69 -8.74
CA VAL A 37 7.99 7.91 -7.68
C VAL A 37 6.58 7.61 -8.12
N GLU A 38 6.33 6.36 -8.52
CA GLU A 38 5.06 5.97 -9.11
C GLU A 38 4.55 4.66 -8.53
N ASN A 39 3.23 4.57 -8.33
CA ASN A 39 2.57 3.36 -7.86
C ASN A 39 3.18 2.84 -6.54
N CYS A 40 3.24 3.69 -5.52
CA CYS A 40 3.92 3.38 -4.27
C CYS A 40 3.07 3.70 -3.06
N TYR A 41 3.24 2.96 -1.96
CA TYR A 41 2.50 3.28 -0.74
C TYR A 41 3.29 3.10 0.55
N SER A 42 2.78 3.71 1.62
CA SER A 42 3.37 3.63 2.96
C SER A 42 2.30 3.42 4.04
N GLY A 43 2.35 2.26 4.68
CA GLY A 43 1.65 1.97 5.93
C GLY A 43 2.52 2.21 7.16
N THR A 44 3.66 2.88 7.01
CA THR A 44 4.65 3.11 8.06
C THR A 44 4.16 4.15 9.07
N ASN A 45 4.28 3.84 10.36
CA ASN A 45 4.07 4.81 11.44
C ASN A 45 5.31 5.71 11.58
N VAL A 46 5.16 7.01 11.36
CA VAL A 46 6.27 7.97 11.34
C VAL A 46 6.18 8.92 12.53
N LYS A 47 7.23 8.97 13.35
CA LYS A 47 7.34 9.86 14.51
C LYS A 47 8.56 10.76 14.40
N GLY A 48 8.30 12.06 14.25
CA GLY A 48 9.31 13.11 14.21
C GLY A 48 9.22 14.09 15.38
N ARG A 49 10.33 14.77 15.67
CA ARG A 49 10.45 15.76 16.75
C ARG A 49 10.57 17.20 16.24
N TYR A 50 10.60 17.38 14.92
CA TYR A 50 10.79 18.66 14.26
C TYR A 50 9.99 18.72 12.94
N LEU A 51 10.51 19.46 11.95
CA LEU A 51 9.87 19.72 10.66
C LEU A 51 10.00 18.56 9.65
N TYR A 52 9.08 18.59 8.68
CA TYR A 52 9.09 17.76 7.47
C TYR A 52 8.86 16.28 7.75
N ILE A 53 7.78 15.98 8.47
CA ILE A 53 7.36 14.61 8.76
C ILE A 53 6.20 14.25 7.84
N GLY A 54 6.41 13.32 6.90
CA GLY A 54 5.42 12.91 5.92
C GLY A 54 5.07 11.43 6.02
N GLY A 55 3.82 11.07 5.73
CA GLY A 55 3.42 9.66 5.68
C GLY A 55 4.09 8.87 4.56
N LEU A 56 4.37 9.50 3.41
CA LEU A 56 5.12 8.92 2.29
C LEU A 56 6.51 9.57 2.15
N VAL A 57 6.55 10.91 2.02
CA VAL A 57 7.79 11.67 1.78
C VAL A 57 8.00 12.76 2.83
N GLY A 58 9.17 12.82 3.46
CA GLY A 58 9.48 13.86 4.44
C GLY A 58 9.61 15.24 3.81
N SER A 59 10.55 15.40 2.88
CA SER A 59 10.87 16.67 2.21
C SER A 59 11.02 16.46 0.71
N HIS A 60 10.31 17.25 -0.11
CA HIS A 60 10.37 17.20 -1.58
C HIS A 60 10.90 18.54 -2.14
N ASN A 61 12.10 18.52 -2.72
CA ASN A 61 12.89 19.74 -2.93
C ASN A 61 13.11 20.17 -4.39
N LEU A 62 12.88 19.33 -5.40
CA LEU A 62 13.05 19.73 -6.80
C LEU A 62 11.92 19.20 -7.69
N ALA A 63 12.04 19.44 -8.99
CA ALA A 63 10.96 19.32 -9.95
C ALA A 63 10.90 17.92 -10.59
N TRP A 64 10.22 16.96 -9.95
CA TRP A 64 9.71 15.75 -10.60
C TRP A 64 8.46 15.20 -9.88
N GLY A 65 7.75 14.28 -10.53
CA GLY A 65 6.44 13.80 -10.10
C GLY A 65 6.50 12.74 -9.00
N ILE A 66 5.60 12.86 -8.02
CA ILE A 66 5.06 11.70 -7.29
C ILE A 66 3.68 11.43 -7.88
N LYS A 67 3.42 10.21 -8.34
CA LYS A 67 2.18 9.85 -9.03
C LYS A 67 1.60 8.55 -8.50
N ASN A 68 0.28 8.51 -8.34
CA ASN A 68 -0.43 7.30 -7.93
C ASN A 68 0.17 6.69 -6.66
N CYS A 69 0.41 7.52 -5.64
CA CYS A 69 0.97 7.05 -4.37
C CYS A 69 0.02 7.33 -3.21
N PHE A 70 0.12 6.55 -2.14
CA PHE A 70 -0.65 6.86 -0.95
C PHE A 70 0.01 6.53 0.38
N SER A 71 -0.52 7.09 1.46
CA SER A 71 -0.09 6.74 2.82
C SER A 71 -1.27 6.65 3.79
N TYR A 72 -1.17 5.71 4.73
CA TYR A 72 -2.18 5.49 5.76
C TYR A 72 -1.59 5.19 7.15
N GLY A 73 -0.26 5.09 7.28
CA GLY A 73 0.37 4.96 8.59
C GLY A 73 0.25 6.22 9.43
N THR A 74 0.24 6.07 10.76
CA THR A 74 0.12 7.21 11.69
C THR A 74 1.32 8.14 11.57
N VAL A 75 1.08 9.45 11.50
CA VAL A 75 2.13 10.48 11.47
C VAL A 75 2.06 11.28 12.77
N VAL A 76 3.20 11.44 13.45
CA VAL A 76 3.32 12.24 14.68
C VAL A 76 4.47 13.22 14.50
N GLY A 77 4.19 14.51 14.56
CA GLY A 77 5.19 15.58 14.40
C GLY A 77 4.65 16.73 13.53
N GLN A 78 5.54 17.66 13.16
CA GLN A 78 5.16 18.78 12.31
C GLN A 78 5.41 18.46 10.84
N GLY A 79 4.33 18.21 10.10
CA GLY A 79 4.39 17.91 8.68
C GLY A 79 3.01 17.60 8.10
N GLY A 80 2.89 16.52 7.34
CA GLY A 80 1.71 16.25 6.52
C GLY A 80 1.40 14.77 6.32
N GLY A 81 0.14 14.47 6.01
CA GLY A 81 -0.33 13.10 5.83
C GLY A 81 0.34 12.33 4.68
N LEU A 82 0.67 13.00 3.57
CA LEU A 82 1.43 12.41 2.45
C LEU A 82 2.86 12.96 2.40
N VAL A 83 3.00 14.29 2.32
CA VAL A 83 4.27 14.99 2.17
C VAL A 83 4.45 15.97 3.32
N GLY A 84 5.60 15.90 4.00
CA GLY A 84 5.91 16.75 5.15
C GLY A 84 6.30 18.18 4.81
N GLY A 85 6.87 18.41 3.61
CA GLY A 85 7.19 19.74 3.08
C GLY A 85 7.59 19.67 1.61
N ILE A 86 7.26 20.73 0.86
CA ILE A 86 7.42 20.78 -0.59
C ILE A 86 7.94 22.16 -1.04
N ASP A 87 8.87 22.17 -2.00
CA ASP A 87 9.29 23.39 -2.69
C ASP A 87 8.36 23.71 -3.88
N SER A 88 8.28 24.97 -4.31
CA SER A 88 7.23 25.48 -5.21
C SER A 88 7.15 24.87 -6.62
N TRP A 89 8.14 24.07 -7.03
CA TRP A 89 8.20 23.45 -8.36
C TRP A 89 7.91 21.94 -8.36
N ALA A 90 7.68 21.36 -7.19
CA ALA A 90 7.44 19.93 -7.06
C ALA A 90 5.99 19.59 -7.44
N SER A 91 5.82 18.48 -8.17
CA SER A 91 4.52 18.04 -8.68
C SER A 91 4.07 16.74 -8.02
N ILE A 92 2.84 16.70 -7.53
CA ILE A 92 2.21 15.48 -7.01
C ILE A 92 0.87 15.32 -7.73
N GLN A 93 0.62 14.13 -8.26
CA GLN A 93 -0.60 13.82 -9.02
C GLN A 93 -1.25 12.56 -8.48
N ASN A 94 -2.58 12.55 -8.44
CA ASN A 94 -3.40 11.36 -8.12
C ASN A 94 -2.91 10.60 -6.87
N SER A 95 -2.44 11.33 -5.87
CA SER A 95 -1.83 10.74 -4.67
C SER A 95 -2.60 11.14 -3.43
N PHE A 96 -2.81 10.18 -2.53
CA PHE A 96 -3.79 10.28 -1.46
C PHE A 96 -3.19 10.02 -0.09
N TRP A 97 -3.82 10.50 0.95
CA TRP A 97 -3.49 10.09 2.30
C TRP A 97 -4.74 9.97 3.15
N ASP A 98 -4.69 9.07 4.11
CA ASP A 98 -5.81 8.80 5.00
C ASP A 98 -5.90 9.82 6.14
N LEU A 99 -7.00 10.57 6.18
CA LEU A 99 -7.28 11.60 7.18
C LEU A 99 -7.33 11.06 8.61
N GLU A 100 -7.83 9.85 8.79
CA GLU A 100 -8.20 9.31 10.09
C GLU A 100 -7.09 8.41 10.62
N SER A 101 -6.61 7.47 9.82
CA SER A 101 -5.56 6.53 10.24
C SER A 101 -4.20 7.22 10.39
N SER A 102 -3.92 8.24 9.57
CA SER A 102 -2.67 8.99 9.69
C SER A 102 -2.69 9.96 10.89
N GLY A 103 -3.87 10.33 11.39
CA GLY A 103 -4.05 11.35 12.43
C GLY A 103 -3.68 12.78 11.99
N MET A 104 -3.61 13.04 10.67
CA MET A 104 -3.31 14.37 10.12
C MET A 104 -4.57 15.03 9.56
N THR A 105 -4.58 16.35 9.48
CA THR A 105 -5.66 17.11 8.82
C THR A 105 -5.17 17.87 7.59
N THR A 106 -3.86 17.91 7.37
CA THR A 106 -3.22 18.61 6.26
C THR A 106 -2.05 17.80 5.69
N SER A 107 -1.64 18.18 4.48
CA SER A 107 -0.43 17.69 3.85
C SER A 107 0.14 18.80 2.96
N ALA A 108 1.45 18.84 2.76
CA ALA A 108 2.06 19.82 1.86
C ALA A 108 1.62 19.62 0.41
N ALA A 109 1.26 18.39 0.05
CA ALA A 109 0.70 18.01 -1.25
C ALA A 109 -0.10 16.70 -1.17
N GLY A 110 -0.79 16.37 -2.26
CA GLY A 110 -1.73 15.25 -2.32
C GLY A 110 -3.10 15.60 -1.74
N THR A 111 -4.04 14.68 -1.87
CA THR A 111 -5.44 14.89 -1.46
C THR A 111 -5.75 14.00 -0.26
N GLY A 112 -6.26 14.60 0.82
CA GLY A 112 -6.74 13.85 1.98
C GLY A 112 -8.07 13.15 1.66
N LYS A 113 -8.20 11.92 2.12
CA LYS A 113 -9.37 11.05 1.94
C LYS A 113 -9.72 10.39 3.27
N THR A 114 -10.99 10.15 3.53
CA THR A 114 -11.40 9.40 4.74
C THR A 114 -10.96 7.93 4.64
N THR A 115 -10.97 7.19 5.74
CA THR A 115 -10.69 5.74 5.70
C THR A 115 -11.65 5.02 4.78
N GLU A 116 -12.92 5.42 4.79
CA GLU A 116 -13.94 4.86 3.90
C GLU A 116 -13.60 5.10 2.43
N GLU A 117 -13.26 6.34 2.06
CA GLU A 117 -12.85 6.66 0.69
C GLU A 117 -11.55 5.93 0.29
N MET A 118 -10.58 5.83 1.21
CA MET A 118 -9.30 5.14 1.00
C MET A 118 -9.44 3.63 0.85
N LYS A 119 -10.59 3.07 1.22
CA LYS A 119 -10.97 1.66 1.02
C LYS A 119 -12.07 1.48 -0.02
N THR A 120 -12.33 2.50 -0.84
CA THR A 120 -13.34 2.46 -1.90
C THR A 120 -12.65 2.49 -3.26
N LEU A 121 -12.92 1.50 -4.12
CA LEU A 121 -12.23 1.28 -5.39
C LEU A 121 -12.40 2.47 -6.33
N SER A 122 -13.61 3.01 -6.37
CA SER A 122 -13.96 4.15 -7.21
C SER A 122 -13.15 5.41 -6.90
N THR A 123 -12.62 5.56 -5.67
CA THR A 123 -11.73 6.67 -5.30
C THR A 123 -10.46 6.68 -6.15
N PHE A 124 -9.90 5.50 -6.42
CA PHE A 124 -8.63 5.35 -7.13
C PHE A 124 -8.83 5.20 -8.63
N THR A 125 -9.81 4.42 -9.08
CA THR A 125 -10.08 4.25 -10.51
C THR A 125 -10.55 5.55 -11.17
N SER A 126 -11.33 6.39 -10.46
CA SER A 126 -11.70 7.73 -10.93
C SER A 126 -10.51 8.68 -11.04
N ALA A 127 -9.42 8.40 -10.31
CA ALA A 127 -8.15 9.13 -10.42
C ALA A 127 -7.21 8.52 -11.47
N GLY A 128 -7.63 7.48 -12.19
CA GLY A 128 -6.87 6.82 -13.26
C GLY A 128 -5.80 5.84 -12.78
N TRP A 129 -6.00 5.21 -11.62
CA TRP A 129 -5.14 4.11 -11.16
C TRP A 129 -5.53 2.80 -11.85
N ASP A 130 -4.53 2.08 -12.36
CA ASP A 130 -4.66 0.83 -13.12
C ASP A 130 -4.83 -0.37 -12.16
N PHE A 131 -6.07 -0.86 -12.03
CA PHE A 131 -6.44 -1.98 -11.16
C PHE A 131 -6.60 -3.29 -11.93
N VAL A 132 -6.34 -4.43 -11.27
CA VAL A 132 -6.61 -5.75 -11.85
C VAL A 132 -8.08 -5.86 -12.27
N GLY A 133 -8.32 -6.31 -13.51
CA GLY A 133 -9.67 -6.61 -14.00
C GLY A 133 -10.41 -5.41 -14.62
N GLU A 134 -9.71 -4.31 -14.84
CA GLU A 134 -10.16 -3.19 -15.67
C GLU A 134 -9.28 -3.04 -16.93
N ALA A 135 -9.69 -2.17 -17.85
CA ALA A 135 -8.91 -1.89 -19.06
C ALA A 135 -9.02 -0.42 -19.53
N ALA A 136 -9.65 0.44 -18.71
CA ALA A 136 -10.00 1.80 -19.08
C ALA A 136 -8.80 2.74 -19.04
N ASN A 137 -7.81 2.49 -18.18
CA ASN A 137 -6.63 3.34 -18.03
C ASN A 137 -5.30 2.60 -18.28
N GLY A 138 -5.34 1.32 -18.65
CA GLY A 138 -4.17 0.50 -18.90
C GLY A 138 -4.50 -0.98 -18.91
N THR A 139 -3.49 -1.82 -19.09
CA THR A 139 -3.57 -3.28 -18.88
C THR A 139 -2.36 -3.73 -18.06
N ALA A 140 -1.75 -2.82 -17.31
CA ALA A 140 -0.58 -3.14 -16.50
C ALA A 140 -1.01 -3.77 -15.17
N ASP A 141 -2.29 -3.65 -14.79
CA ASP A 141 -2.91 -4.35 -13.66
C ASP A 141 -2.07 -4.15 -12.39
N VAL A 142 -1.73 -2.90 -12.07
CA VAL A 142 -0.72 -2.56 -11.06
C VAL A 142 -1.25 -2.72 -9.64
N TRP A 143 -2.51 -2.36 -9.44
CA TRP A 143 -3.16 -2.31 -8.14
C TRP A 143 -4.23 -3.38 -8.01
N ARG A 144 -4.41 -3.92 -6.81
CA ARG A 144 -5.53 -4.79 -6.46
C ARG A 144 -6.05 -4.36 -5.09
N MET A 145 -7.34 -4.46 -4.89
CA MET A 145 -7.99 -4.24 -3.60
C MET A 145 -9.04 -5.31 -3.42
N CYS A 146 -9.33 -5.71 -2.18
CA CYS A 146 -10.49 -6.52 -1.92
C CYS A 146 -11.79 -5.71 -2.21
N ALA A 147 -12.95 -6.25 -1.86
CA ALA A 147 -14.21 -5.50 -1.89
C ALA A 147 -14.13 -4.20 -1.06
N ASP A 148 -14.93 -3.21 -1.46
CA ASP A 148 -14.98 -1.89 -0.79
C ASP A 148 -15.19 -2.01 0.73
N GLY A 149 -14.44 -1.20 1.48
CA GLY A 149 -14.50 -1.11 2.94
C GLY A 149 -13.63 -2.12 3.69
N VAL A 150 -13.03 -3.10 3.00
CA VAL A 150 -12.21 -4.15 3.62
C VAL A 150 -10.80 -3.64 3.88
N ASP A 151 -10.02 -3.42 2.83
CA ASP A 151 -8.62 -3.05 2.91
C ASP A 151 -8.25 -1.88 1.98
N TYR A 152 -7.01 -1.41 2.13
CA TYR A 152 -6.43 -0.41 1.25
C TYR A 152 -5.91 -1.09 -0.03
N PRO A 153 -5.77 -0.35 -1.14
CA PRO A 153 -5.11 -0.88 -2.32
C PRO A 153 -3.72 -1.43 -2.01
N ARG A 154 -3.43 -2.62 -2.52
CA ARG A 154 -2.10 -3.23 -2.51
C ARG A 154 -1.63 -3.43 -3.93
N LEU A 155 -0.33 -3.60 -4.10
CA LEU A 155 0.22 -3.90 -5.42
C LEU A 155 -0.19 -5.32 -5.81
N SER A 156 -0.63 -5.51 -7.05
CA SER A 156 -1.17 -6.79 -7.53
C SER A 156 -0.20 -7.95 -7.31
N TRP A 157 1.11 -7.70 -7.47
CA TRP A 157 2.14 -8.71 -7.26
C TRP A 157 2.23 -9.21 -5.80
N GLU A 158 1.75 -8.45 -4.80
CA GLU A 158 1.76 -8.88 -3.39
C GLU A 158 0.85 -10.09 -3.16
N PHE A 159 -0.22 -10.22 -3.94
CA PHE A 159 -1.19 -11.30 -3.85
C PHE A 159 -0.66 -12.59 -4.49
N SER A 160 0.10 -12.48 -5.58
CA SER A 160 0.76 -13.63 -6.22
C SER A 160 1.70 -14.40 -5.29
N GLN A 161 2.22 -13.75 -4.24
CA GLN A 161 3.14 -14.36 -3.27
C GLN A 161 2.41 -14.92 -2.04
N ASN A 162 1.22 -14.38 -1.71
CA ASN A 162 0.55 -14.61 -0.43
C ASN A 162 -0.88 -15.18 -0.51
N GLY A 163 -1.42 -15.34 -1.72
CA GLY A 163 -2.86 -15.58 -1.90
C GLY A 163 -3.69 -14.41 -1.36
N ASP A 164 -5.00 -14.48 -1.49
CA ASP A 164 -5.94 -13.49 -0.98
C ASP A 164 -7.10 -14.12 -0.21
N LEU A 165 -6.83 -15.24 0.47
CA LEU A 165 -7.77 -16.02 1.30
C LEU A 165 -8.58 -15.22 2.34
N ASN A 166 -8.26 -13.93 2.56
CA ASN A 166 -8.97 -13.01 3.47
C ASN A 166 -9.76 -11.90 2.75
N CYS A 167 -9.68 -11.80 1.42
CA CYS A 167 -10.48 -10.86 0.65
C CYS A 167 -11.85 -11.49 0.33
N PRO A 168 -12.98 -10.78 0.54
CA PRO A 168 -14.30 -11.28 0.19
C PRO A 168 -14.64 -11.12 -1.31
N ASP A 169 -13.65 -10.98 -2.20
CA ASP A 169 -13.82 -11.04 -3.66
C ASP A 169 -13.77 -12.49 -4.21
N GLY A 170 -13.68 -13.47 -3.31
CA GLY A 170 -13.87 -14.89 -3.60
C GLY A 170 -12.54 -15.63 -3.79
N VAL A 171 -12.57 -16.95 -3.60
CA VAL A 171 -11.35 -17.76 -3.73
C VAL A 171 -11.04 -18.02 -5.21
N GLY A 172 -9.81 -17.73 -5.63
CA GLY A 172 -9.34 -17.85 -7.01
C GLY A 172 -8.11 -18.75 -7.22
N LEU A 173 -7.56 -18.68 -8.44
CA LEU A 173 -6.35 -19.41 -8.81
C LEU A 173 -5.12 -18.97 -8.01
N GLU A 174 -5.07 -17.73 -7.57
CA GLU A 174 -3.98 -17.21 -6.72
C GLU A 174 -3.97 -17.91 -5.35
N ASP A 175 -5.14 -18.08 -4.73
CA ASP A 175 -5.32 -18.86 -3.50
C ASP A 175 -4.94 -20.32 -3.68
N LEU A 176 -5.31 -20.91 -4.83
CA LEU A 176 -4.94 -22.29 -5.13
C LEU A 176 -3.43 -22.48 -5.20
N VAL A 177 -2.75 -21.57 -5.87
CA VAL A 177 -1.29 -21.60 -5.99
C VAL A 177 -0.63 -21.41 -4.63
N TYR A 178 -1.16 -20.49 -3.80
CA TYR A 178 -0.66 -20.25 -2.46
C TYR A 178 -0.83 -21.46 -1.53
N LEU A 179 -1.99 -22.12 -1.58
CA LEU A 179 -2.29 -23.35 -0.84
C LEU A 179 -1.42 -24.52 -1.34
N ALA A 180 -1.32 -24.69 -2.66
CA ALA A 180 -0.49 -25.74 -3.26
C ALA A 180 0.99 -25.59 -2.92
N GLY A 181 1.51 -24.36 -2.85
CA GLY A 181 2.88 -24.07 -2.44
C GLY A 181 3.20 -24.44 -0.99
N ARG A 182 2.19 -24.69 -0.16
CA ARG A 182 2.31 -25.08 1.26
C ARG A 182 1.71 -26.44 1.53
N TRP A 183 1.39 -27.23 0.51
CA TRP A 183 0.75 -28.53 0.67
C TRP A 183 1.54 -29.42 1.65
N MET A 184 0.84 -30.01 2.62
CA MET A 184 1.40 -30.83 3.71
C MET A 184 2.28 -30.07 4.72
N ALA A 185 2.31 -28.73 4.69
CA ALA A 185 2.90 -27.95 5.76
C ALA A 185 2.22 -28.28 7.09
N SER A 186 3.01 -28.32 8.17
CA SER A 186 2.53 -28.71 9.51
C SER A 186 3.25 -27.98 10.64
N THR A 187 3.95 -26.90 10.31
CA THR A 187 4.60 -26.03 11.30
C THR A 187 3.99 -24.64 11.21
N PRO A 188 3.81 -23.92 12.34
CA PRO A 188 3.24 -22.56 12.33
C PRO A 188 3.95 -21.60 11.35
N ALA A 189 5.26 -21.79 11.15
CA ALA A 189 6.06 -20.99 10.22
C ALA A 189 5.78 -21.28 8.73
N THR A 190 5.28 -22.47 8.40
CA THR A 190 5.09 -22.92 7.01
C THR A 190 3.63 -23.01 6.59
N VAL A 191 2.69 -23.18 7.53
CA VAL A 191 1.25 -23.24 7.22
C VAL A 191 0.70 -21.85 6.84
N GLY A 192 1.02 -20.82 7.62
CA GLY A 192 0.56 -19.45 7.38
C GLY A 192 -0.96 -19.38 7.13
N ALA A 193 -1.37 -18.50 6.22
CA ALA A 193 -2.77 -18.36 5.82
C ALA A 193 -3.35 -19.55 5.03
N ALA A 194 -2.53 -20.55 4.64
CA ALA A 194 -3.01 -21.68 3.84
C ALA A 194 -3.71 -22.75 4.68
N ASP A 195 -3.58 -22.70 6.01
CA ASP A 195 -4.36 -23.47 6.97
C ASP A 195 -5.66 -22.72 7.26
N VAL A 196 -6.61 -22.85 6.32
CA VAL A 196 -7.86 -22.08 6.30
C VAL A 196 -8.80 -22.58 7.39
N ASN A 197 -8.70 -23.84 7.79
CA ASN A 197 -9.54 -24.41 8.84
C ASN A 197 -8.92 -24.30 10.25
N GLY A 198 -7.66 -23.87 10.36
CA GLY A 198 -6.94 -23.64 11.62
C GLY A 198 -6.52 -24.91 12.35
N ASN A 199 -6.42 -26.06 11.67
CA ASN A 199 -6.06 -27.35 12.28
C ASN A 199 -4.53 -27.53 12.50
N GLY A 200 -3.73 -26.53 12.10
CA GLY A 200 -2.27 -26.52 12.21
C GLY A 200 -1.55 -27.22 11.06
N ARG A 201 -2.25 -27.58 9.98
CA ARG A 201 -1.71 -28.27 8.80
C ARG A 201 -2.39 -27.76 7.53
N VAL A 202 -1.67 -27.78 6.42
CA VAL A 202 -2.24 -27.50 5.10
C VAL A 202 -2.47 -28.82 4.39
N GLY A 203 -3.71 -29.12 4.04
CA GLY A 203 -4.05 -30.37 3.37
C GLY A 203 -5.42 -30.35 2.69
N ILE A 204 -5.98 -31.54 2.50
CA ILE A 204 -7.22 -31.71 1.75
C ILE A 204 -8.41 -31.03 2.43
N GLU A 205 -8.39 -30.93 3.75
CA GLU A 205 -9.44 -30.25 4.51
C GLU A 205 -9.46 -28.75 4.20
N ASP A 206 -8.29 -28.12 4.05
CA ASP A 206 -8.18 -26.71 3.64
C ASP A 206 -8.63 -26.51 2.20
N PHE A 207 -8.25 -27.43 1.31
CA PHE A 207 -8.70 -27.40 -0.09
C PHE A 207 -10.22 -27.53 -0.20
N VAL A 208 -10.87 -28.31 0.65
CA VAL A 208 -12.34 -28.42 0.67
C VAL A 208 -12.98 -27.09 1.05
N VAL A 209 -12.50 -26.44 2.13
CA VAL A 209 -12.98 -25.10 2.53
C VAL A 209 -12.77 -24.09 1.41
N MET A 210 -11.61 -24.16 0.76
CA MET A 210 -11.25 -23.30 -0.35
C MET A 210 -12.18 -23.53 -1.57
N ALA A 211 -12.44 -24.78 -1.96
CA ALA A 211 -13.30 -25.15 -3.08
C ALA A 211 -14.78 -24.78 -2.83
N GLU A 212 -15.24 -24.86 -1.57
CA GLU A 212 -16.58 -24.42 -1.19
C GLU A 212 -16.79 -22.91 -1.38
N ASN A 213 -15.71 -22.12 -1.40
CA ASN A 213 -15.75 -20.67 -1.56
C ASN A 213 -15.20 -20.19 -2.92
N TRP A 214 -15.01 -21.10 -3.87
CA TRP A 214 -14.45 -20.82 -5.19
C TRP A 214 -15.30 -19.84 -6.00
N MET A 215 -14.72 -18.69 -6.36
CA MET A 215 -15.35 -17.61 -7.14
C MET A 215 -16.72 -17.16 -6.60
N ARG A 216 -16.93 -17.24 -5.28
CA ARG A 216 -18.16 -16.79 -4.62
C ARG A 216 -18.13 -15.34 -4.22
#